data_AF-A0A0B6Z4K9-F1
#
_entry.id   AF-A0A0B6Z4K9-F1
#
_cell.length_a   1.000
_cell.length_b   1.000
_cell.length_c   1.000
_cell.angle_alpha   90.00
_cell.angle_beta   90.00
_cell.angle_gamma   90.00
#
_symmetry.space_group_name_H-M   'P 1'
#
loop_
_entity.id
_entity.type
_entity.pdbx_description
1 polymer ?
#
loop_
_entity_poly.entity_id
_entity_poly.type
_entity_poly.pdbx_seq_one_letter_code
_entity_poly.pdbx_strand_id
1 'polypeptide(L)'
;CAIGYYKPKQDSSLCVPCPNGYYTMSEGTVECKECRSGFYCPQGSHGPLPCPSGAYCPQGSMSPTWCQTPFFEPDTSALDCKATAELIALIVGVSIVFVLLVSFITFKIVKALRRWKFERLRDTSEHRALTGTEESIPPI
;
A
#
# COMPACT_ATOMS: atom_id res chain seq x y z
N CYS A 1 -34.86 29.83 -1.94
CA CYS A 1 -33.95 29.12 -2.85
C CYS A 1 -34.55 27.77 -3.12
N ALA A 2 -34.50 27.28 -4.36
CA ALA A 2 -34.95 25.92 -4.67
C ALA A 2 -34.06 24.90 -3.96
N ILE A 3 -34.49 23.64 -3.92
CA ILE A 3 -33.64 22.51 -3.52
C ILE A 3 -32.27 22.58 -4.22
N GLY A 4 -31.21 22.09 -3.58
CA GLY A 4 -29.83 22.22 -4.09
C GLY A 4 -29.21 23.63 -4.02
N TYR A 5 -29.96 24.65 -3.61
CA TYR A 5 -29.46 26.03 -3.46
C TYR A 5 -29.71 26.56 -2.04
N TYR A 6 -28.79 27.35 -1.51
CA TYR A 6 -28.87 27.96 -0.18
C TYR A 6 -28.66 29.47 -0.20
N LYS A 7 -29.06 30.13 0.89
CA LYS A 7 -28.81 31.56 1.14
C LYS A 7 -27.56 31.72 2.03
N PRO A 8 -26.44 32.24 1.52
CA PRO A 8 -25.22 32.40 2.31
C PRO A 8 -25.31 33.52 3.37
N LYS A 9 -26.31 34.41 3.25
CA LYS A 9 -26.65 35.43 4.26
C LYS A 9 -28.18 35.45 4.45
N GLN A 10 -28.62 35.62 5.69
CA GLN A 10 -30.03 35.52 6.09
C GLN A 10 -30.96 36.49 5.33
N ASP A 11 -30.48 37.70 5.05
CA ASP A 11 -31.23 38.75 4.33
C ASP A 11 -30.87 38.86 2.84
N SER A 12 -30.09 37.92 2.31
CA SER A 12 -29.76 37.92 0.89
C SER A 12 -30.90 37.33 0.06
N SER A 13 -31.25 38.01 -1.03
CA SER A 13 -32.09 37.45 -2.11
C SER A 13 -31.30 36.51 -3.03
N LEU A 14 -29.96 36.48 -2.91
CA LEU A 14 -29.10 35.64 -3.72
C LEU A 14 -29.17 34.18 -3.26
N CYS A 15 -29.54 33.31 -4.21
CA CYS A 15 -29.47 31.87 -4.06
C CYS A 15 -28.23 31.34 -4.78
N VAL A 16 -27.39 30.63 -4.06
CA VAL A 16 -26.18 30.01 -4.62
C VAL A 16 -26.29 28.48 -4.48
N PRO A 17 -25.75 27.70 -5.43
CA PRO A 17 -25.82 26.25 -5.34
C PRO A 17 -25.03 25.76 -4.13
N CYS A 18 -25.48 24.64 -3.54
CA CYS A 18 -24.71 23.97 -2.51
C CYS A 18 -23.31 23.62 -3.05
N PRO A 19 -22.26 23.85 -2.24
CA PRO A 19 -20.90 23.52 -2.65
C PRO A 19 -20.73 22.01 -2.83
N ASN A 20 -19.67 21.64 -3.55
CA ASN A 20 -19.25 20.26 -3.73
C ASN A 20 -19.13 19.53 -2.38
N GLY A 21 -19.67 18.31 -2.31
CA GLY A 21 -19.73 17.54 -1.06
C GLY A 21 -20.90 17.90 -0.14
N TYR A 22 -21.77 18.83 -0.55
CA TYR A 22 -22.95 19.24 0.22
C TYR A 22 -24.24 19.21 -0.61
N TYR A 23 -25.38 19.05 0.06
CA TYR A 23 -26.69 18.98 -0.56
C TYR A 23 -27.77 19.67 0.29
N THR A 24 -28.90 20.00 -0.33
CA THR A 24 -30.12 20.38 0.41
C THR A 24 -31.36 19.84 -0.27
N MET A 25 -32.25 19.23 0.53
CA MET A 25 -33.53 18.68 0.08
C MET A 25 -34.72 19.56 0.45
N SER A 26 -34.45 20.72 1.05
CA SER A 26 -35.48 21.65 1.51
C SER A 26 -35.29 22.99 0.82
N GLU A 27 -36.39 23.63 0.48
CA GLU A 27 -36.36 24.97 -0.08
C GLU A 27 -36.05 26.00 1.01
N GLY A 28 -35.37 27.08 0.61
CA GLY A 28 -35.13 28.23 1.47
C GLY A 28 -34.10 27.99 2.57
N THR A 29 -33.28 26.94 2.48
CA THR A 29 -32.25 26.68 3.50
C THR A 29 -31.16 27.76 3.50
N VAL A 30 -30.64 28.03 4.69
CA VAL A 30 -29.49 28.93 4.92
C VAL A 30 -28.16 28.17 4.99
N GLU A 31 -28.23 26.84 5.04
CA GLU A 31 -27.09 25.95 5.14
C GLU A 31 -27.34 24.68 4.32
N CYS A 32 -26.28 24.10 3.77
CA CYS A 32 -26.31 22.81 3.08
C CYS A 32 -25.79 21.71 4.01
N LYS A 33 -26.34 20.50 3.88
CA LYS A 33 -25.92 19.32 4.63
C LYS A 33 -24.76 18.64 3.93
N GLU A 34 -23.75 18.23 4.69
CA GLU A 34 -22.62 17.47 4.15
C GLU A 34 -23.06 16.07 3.69
N CYS A 35 -22.49 15.60 2.58
CA CYS A 35 -22.71 14.24 2.09
C CYS A 35 -22.09 13.21 3.04
N ARG A 36 -22.86 12.20 3.43
CA ARG A 36 -22.38 11.10 4.27
C ARG A 36 -21.50 10.13 3.47
N SER A 37 -20.63 9.39 4.15
CA SER A 37 -19.84 8.31 3.55
C SER A 37 -20.72 7.29 2.84
N GLY A 38 -20.22 6.72 1.75
CA GLY A 38 -20.98 5.85 0.86
C GLY A 38 -21.89 6.61 -0.11
N PHE A 39 -21.85 7.95 -0.07
CA PHE A 39 -22.57 8.82 -0.99
C PHE A 39 -21.67 9.95 -1.51
N TYR A 40 -22.04 10.53 -2.64
CA TYR A 40 -21.40 11.72 -3.19
C TYR A 40 -22.43 12.78 -3.58
N CYS A 41 -22.01 14.04 -3.53
CA CYS A 41 -22.85 15.21 -3.76
C CYS A 41 -22.14 16.17 -4.73
N PRO A 42 -22.50 16.19 -6.02
CA PRO A 42 -22.00 17.19 -6.96
C PRO A 42 -22.54 18.58 -6.59
N GLN A 43 -21.97 19.63 -7.17
CA GLN A 43 -22.44 21.00 -6.96
C GLN A 43 -23.95 21.12 -7.24
N GLY A 44 -24.66 21.77 -6.32
CA GLY A 44 -26.11 21.97 -6.45
C GLY A 44 -26.95 20.72 -6.17
N SER A 45 -26.39 19.70 -5.50
CA SER A 45 -27.11 18.45 -5.30
C SER A 45 -28.38 18.61 -4.46
N HIS A 46 -29.46 17.98 -4.92
CA HIS A 46 -30.76 17.91 -4.25
C HIS A 46 -30.87 16.72 -3.29
N GLY A 47 -29.77 16.01 -3.03
CA GLY A 47 -29.73 14.81 -2.20
C GLY A 47 -28.37 14.09 -2.31
N PRO A 48 -28.06 13.17 -1.40
CA PRO A 48 -26.86 12.33 -1.52
C PRO A 48 -27.08 11.24 -2.59
N LEU A 49 -26.15 11.10 -3.53
CA LEU A 49 -26.18 10.04 -4.55
C LEU A 49 -25.37 8.82 -4.07
N PRO A 50 -25.87 7.58 -4.23
CA PRO A 50 -25.18 6.38 -3.75
C PRO A 50 -23.84 6.20 -4.48
N CYS A 51 -22.82 5.78 -3.75
CA CYS A 51 -21.52 5.46 -4.35
C CYS A 51 -21.66 4.23 -5.29
N PRO A 52 -21.19 4.30 -6.54
CA PRO A 52 -21.24 3.18 -7.45
C PRO A 52 -20.30 2.05 -7.00
N SER A 53 -20.64 0.80 -7.35
CA SER A 53 -19.79 -0.37 -7.10
C SER A 53 -18.44 -0.22 -7.79
N GLY A 54 -17.35 -0.57 -7.08
CA GLY A 54 -15.98 -0.39 -7.58
C GLY A 54 -15.37 0.99 -7.32
N ALA A 55 -16.13 1.91 -6.71
CA ALA A 55 -15.65 3.20 -6.24
C ALA A 55 -15.76 3.32 -4.71
N TYR A 56 -15.02 4.28 -4.15
CA TYR A 56 -15.12 4.70 -2.77
C TYR A 56 -15.52 6.18 -2.69
N CYS A 57 -16.32 6.52 -1.69
CA CYS A 57 -16.88 7.84 -1.47
C CYS A 57 -16.82 8.16 0.05
N PRO A 58 -15.72 8.78 0.53
CA PRO A 58 -15.66 9.30 1.90
C PRO A 58 -16.68 10.42 2.15
N GLN A 59 -16.85 10.82 3.41
CA GLN A 59 -17.68 11.97 3.79
C GLN A 59 -17.25 13.23 3.01
N GLY A 60 -18.23 14.00 2.52
CA GLY A 60 -17.95 15.20 1.72
C GLY A 60 -17.52 14.93 0.28
N SER A 61 -17.67 13.70 -0.23
CA SER A 61 -17.31 13.38 -1.62
C SER A 61 -18.15 14.17 -2.62
N MET A 62 -17.51 14.78 -3.61
CA MET A 62 -18.19 15.47 -4.71
C MET A 62 -18.42 14.58 -5.94
N SER A 63 -17.60 13.55 -6.07
CA SER A 63 -17.63 12.56 -7.14
C SER A 63 -17.11 11.22 -6.62
N PRO A 64 -17.53 10.09 -7.21
CA PRO A 64 -16.99 8.79 -6.85
C PRO A 64 -15.53 8.64 -7.31
N THR A 65 -14.69 8.05 -6.45
CA THR A 65 -13.29 7.75 -6.79
C THR A 65 -13.15 6.26 -7.06
N TRP A 66 -12.71 5.89 -8.26
CA TRP A 66 -12.64 4.49 -8.68
C TRP A 66 -11.39 3.79 -8.15
N CYS A 67 -11.55 2.56 -7.63
CA CYS A 67 -10.42 1.71 -7.26
C CYS A 67 -9.81 1.07 -8.52
N GLN A 68 -8.49 0.83 -8.50
CA GLN A 68 -7.79 0.15 -9.58
C GLN A 68 -8.03 -1.36 -9.53
N THR A 69 -9.16 -1.80 -10.08
CA THR A 69 -9.47 -3.22 -10.26
C THR A 69 -8.58 -3.83 -11.35
N PRO A 70 -8.16 -5.11 -11.24
CA PRO A 70 -8.56 -6.13 -10.24
C PRO A 70 -7.67 -6.18 -8.98
N PHE A 71 -6.75 -5.23 -8.83
CA PHE A 71 -5.75 -5.24 -7.75
C PHE A 71 -6.26 -4.62 -6.45
N PHE A 72 -7.18 -3.67 -6.56
CA PHE A 72 -7.77 -2.95 -5.44
C PHE A 72 -9.29 -2.96 -5.55
N GLU A 73 -9.96 -3.28 -4.45
CA GLU A 73 -11.42 -3.33 -4.34
C GLU A 73 -11.90 -2.43 -3.19
N PRO A 74 -13.04 -1.74 -3.33
CA PRO A 74 -13.58 -0.94 -2.23
C PRO A 74 -13.99 -1.82 -1.05
N ASP A 75 -13.73 -1.34 0.16
CA ASP A 75 -14.15 -2.01 1.38
C ASP A 75 -15.69 -2.07 1.50
N THR A 76 -16.22 -2.89 2.42
CA THR A 76 -17.68 -3.00 2.68
C THR A 76 -18.34 -1.66 3.02
N SER A 77 -17.55 -0.69 3.48
CA SER A 77 -17.97 0.67 3.81
C SER A 77 -17.78 1.68 2.68
N ALA A 78 -17.19 1.29 1.54
CA ALA A 78 -16.83 2.16 0.41
C ALA A 78 -16.06 3.42 0.85
N LEU A 79 -15.25 3.31 1.91
CA LEU A 79 -14.45 4.40 2.48
C LEU A 79 -13.01 4.40 1.97
N ASP A 80 -12.50 3.23 1.56
CA ASP A 80 -11.10 3.04 1.19
C ASP A 80 -10.95 1.89 0.17
N CYS A 81 -9.83 1.88 -0.57
CA CYS A 81 -9.48 0.83 -1.52
C CYS A 81 -8.46 -0.14 -0.90
N LYS A 82 -8.83 -1.41 -0.75
CA LYS A 82 -7.94 -2.44 -0.19
C LYS A 82 -7.38 -3.33 -1.30
N ALA A 83 -6.14 -3.78 -1.13
CA ALA A 83 -5.53 -4.76 -2.02
C ALA A 83 -6.30 -6.09 -1.95
N THR A 84 -6.52 -6.73 -3.11
CA THR A 84 -7.22 -8.01 -3.16
C THR A 84 -6.40 -9.12 -2.50
N ALA A 85 -7.09 -10.10 -1.91
CA ALA A 85 -6.44 -11.24 -1.26
C ALA A 85 -5.53 -12.02 -2.23
N GLU A 86 -5.93 -12.10 -3.51
CA GLU A 86 -5.13 -12.70 -4.59
C GLU A 86 -3.81 -11.97 -4.82
N LEU A 87 -3.84 -10.63 -4.87
CA LEU A 87 -2.62 -9.83 -5.02
C LEU A 87 -1.69 -9.99 -3.82
N ILE A 88 -2.24 -9.95 -2.60
CA ILE A 88 -1.47 -10.14 -1.38
C ILE A 88 -0.83 -11.54 -1.37
N ALA A 89 -1.58 -12.57 -1.74
CA ALA A 89 -1.08 -13.95 -1.81
C ALA A 89 0.07 -14.09 -2.83
N LEU A 90 -0.02 -13.44 -3.99
CA LEU A 90 1.05 -13.44 -4.99
C LEU A 90 2.32 -12.76 -4.47
N ILE A 91 2.20 -11.58 -3.84
CA ILE A 91 3.34 -10.84 -3.28
C ILE A 91 4.03 -11.65 -2.19
N VAL A 92 3.26 -12.23 -1.27
CA VAL A 92 3.78 -13.05 -0.18
C VAL A 92 4.44 -14.32 -0.73
N GLY A 93 3.82 -14.97 -1.73
CA GLY A 93 4.36 -16.15 -2.40
C GLY A 93 5.72 -15.88 -3.07
N VAL A 94 5.82 -14.81 -3.86
CA VAL A 94 7.08 -14.42 -4.53
C VAL A 94 8.16 -14.06 -3.49
N SER A 95 7.78 -13.37 -2.42
CA SER A 95 8.71 -13.00 -1.34
C SER A 95 9.28 -14.24 -0.64
N ILE A 96 8.44 -15.23 -0.34
CA ILE A 96 8.87 -16.50 0.28
C ILE A 96 9.80 -17.26 -0.66
N VAL A 97 9.45 -17.41 -1.94
CA VAL A 97 10.30 -18.10 -2.92
C VAL A 97 11.65 -17.42 -3.04
N PHE A 98 11.68 -16.09 -3.11
CA PHE A 98 12.93 -15.32 -3.16
C PHE A 98 13.80 -15.56 -1.92
N VAL A 99 13.23 -15.53 -0.71
CA VAL A 99 13.95 -15.81 0.53
C VAL A 99 14.50 -17.24 0.56
N LEU A 100 13.73 -18.22 0.11
CA LEU A 100 14.19 -19.62 0.03
C LEU A 100 15.32 -19.78 -0.99
N LEU A 101 15.24 -19.11 -2.15
CA LEU A 101 16.30 -19.11 -3.15
C LEU A 101 17.58 -18.46 -2.61
N VAL A 102 17.49 -17.30 -1.96
CA VAL A 102 18.64 -16.62 -1.34
C VAL A 102 19.24 -17.50 -0.24
N SER A 103 18.42 -18.13 0.60
CA SER A 103 18.89 -19.08 1.63
C SER A 103 19.63 -20.28 1.01
N PHE A 104 19.10 -20.85 -0.07
CA PHE A 104 19.75 -21.97 -0.76
C PHE A 104 21.08 -21.55 -1.43
N ILE A 105 21.08 -20.41 -2.11
CA ILE A 105 22.28 -19.85 -2.76
C ILE A 105 23.36 -19.56 -1.70
N THR A 106 23.00 -18.86 -0.62
CA THR A 106 23.93 -18.55 0.47
C THR A 106 24.46 -19.82 1.13
N PHE A 107 23.60 -20.83 1.39
CA PHE A 107 24.04 -22.13 1.90
C PHE A 107 25.03 -22.83 0.96
N LYS A 108 24.79 -22.81 -0.35
CA LYS A 108 25.67 -23.40 -1.36
C LYS A 108 27.02 -22.67 -1.42
N ILE A 109 27.01 -21.34 -1.38
CA ILE A 109 28.22 -20.50 -1.32
C ILE A 109 29.01 -20.79 -0.05
N VAL A 110 28.37 -20.77 1.11
CA VAL A 110 29.04 -21.05 2.40
C VAL A 110 29.63 -22.47 2.40
N LYS A 111 28.90 -23.46 1.89
CA LYS A 111 29.41 -24.84 1.78
C LYS A 111 30.58 -24.95 0.80
N ALA A 112 30.56 -24.23 -0.31
CA ALA A 112 31.66 -24.19 -1.28
C ALA A 112 32.90 -23.51 -0.68
N LEU A 113 32.72 -22.36 -0.01
CA LEU A 113 33.79 -21.64 0.69
C LEU A 113 34.38 -22.47 1.83
N ARG A 114 33.55 -23.22 2.59
CA ARG A 114 34.03 -24.14 3.62
C ARG A 114 34.87 -25.28 3.04
N ARG A 115 34.40 -25.91 1.95
CA ARG A 115 35.15 -26.96 1.24
C ARG A 115 36.49 -26.42 0.73
N TRP A 116 36.44 -25.32 -0.01
CA TRP A 116 37.64 -24.66 -0.52
C TRP A 116 38.62 -24.22 0.57
N LYS A 117 38.12 -23.69 1.71
CA LYS A 117 38.97 -23.35 2.86
C LYS A 117 39.64 -24.59 3.45
N PHE A 118 38.93 -25.72 3.52
CA PHE A 118 39.49 -26.99 3.96
C PHE A 118 40.55 -27.51 2.98
N GLU A 119 40.29 -27.49 1.68
CA GLU A 119 41.29 -27.83 0.65
C GLU A 119 42.54 -26.95 0.78
N ARG A 120 42.39 -25.63 0.94
CA ARG A 120 43.52 -24.72 1.10
C ARG A 120 44.31 -24.95 2.39
N LEU A 121 43.64 -25.28 3.50
CA LEU A 121 44.31 -25.63 4.76
C LEU A 121 45.08 -26.95 4.61
N ARG A 122 44.52 -27.92 3.87
CA ARG A 122 45.20 -29.17 3.54
C ARG A 122 46.48 -28.91 2.74
N ASP A 123 46.42 -28.12 1.67
CA ASP A 123 47.61 -27.78 0.86
C ASP A 123 48.67 -27.02 1.69
N THR A 124 48.25 -26.09 2.56
CA THR A 124 49.16 -25.38 3.47
C THR A 124 49.85 -26.33 4.46
N SER A 125 49.11 -27.34 4.95
CA SER A 125 49.65 -28.36 5.86
C SER A 125 50.60 -29.33 5.15
N GLU A 126 50.30 -29.74 3.92
CA GLU A 126 51.16 -30.58 3.08
C GLU A 126 52.45 -29.85 2.71
N HIS A 127 52.37 -28.56 2.34
CA HIS A 127 53.55 -27.72 2.12
C HIS A 127 54.42 -27.60 3.37
N ARG A 128 53.83 -27.35 4.55
CA ARG A 128 54.56 -27.27 5.83
C ARG A 128 55.24 -28.59 6.20
N ALA A 129 54.63 -29.73 5.87
CA ALA A 129 55.20 -31.05 6.12
C ALA A 129 56.40 -31.35 5.20
N LEU A 130 56.38 -30.86 3.96
CA LEU A 130 57.48 -31.01 2.99
C LEU A 130 58.62 -30.02 3.23
N THR A 131 58.31 -28.76 3.56
CA THR A 131 59.31 -27.78 3.98
C THR A 131 59.62 -27.93 5.47
N GLY A 132 59.89 -29.16 5.93
CA GLY A 132 60.42 -29.44 7.26
C GLY A 132 61.75 -28.72 7.45
N THR A 133 61.70 -27.42 7.70
CA THR A 133 62.81 -26.63 8.18
C THR A 133 62.74 -26.73 9.69
N GLU A 134 63.35 -27.80 10.21
CA GLU A 134 64.55 -27.64 11.03
C GLU A 134 64.69 -26.26 11.69
N GLU A 135 63.81 -25.93 12.64
CA GLU A 135 64.11 -24.84 13.57
C GLU A 135 64.99 -25.43 14.67
N SER A 136 66.28 -25.54 14.32
CA SER A 136 67.38 -25.82 15.22
C SER A 136 67.38 -24.81 16.36
N ILE A 137 67.11 -25.30 17.57
CA ILE A 137 67.36 -24.62 18.84
C ILE A 137 68.84 -24.20 18.87
N PRO A 138 69.18 -22.89 18.91
CA PRO A 138 70.56 -22.52 19.21
C PRO A 138 70.83 -22.78 20.70
N PRO A 139 71.96 -23.39 21.05
CA PRO A 139 72.35 -23.54 22.45
C PRO A 139 72.82 -22.19 23.00
N ILE A 140 72.33 -21.85 24.20
CA ILE A 140 73.04 -21.41 25.42
C ILE A 140 72.03 -20.71 26.33
#